data_AF-A0A8J2IHC0-F1
#
_entry.id   AF-A0A8J2IHC0-F1
#
_cell.length_a   1.000
_cell.length_b   1.000
_cell.length_c   1.000
_cell.angle_alpha   90.00
_cell.angle_beta   90.00
_cell.angle_gamma   90.00
#
_symmetry.space_group_name_H-M   'P 1'
#
loop_
_entity.id
_entity.type
_entity.pdbx_description
1 polymer ?
#
loop_
_entity_poly.entity_id
_entity_poly.type
_entity_poly.pdbx_seq_one_letter_code
_entity_poly.pdbx_strand_id
1 'polypeptide(L)'
;EAVAAAEPDLIIGGGQGITSVQSEELYDQLTAIAPIVLVPKTVAAWDKQLEIVADAAGRSDQVPALMSAYEDKVKEVKGKIKVPEGNVVYFLSVSSNKPYLVPPTAALPAMLAELGFKADDVMAKAGNPQLFGSGDSFEVSPELLSQVADAPVAFVIPVSGRPMAELATDPLYSQL
;
A
#
# COMPACT_ATOMS: atom_id res chain seq x y z
N GLU A 1 21.05 5.97 14.95
CA GLU A 1 22.48 5.95 14.56
C GLU A 1 22.70 6.14 13.06
N ALA A 2 22.20 5.25 12.19
CA ALA A 2 22.38 5.38 10.74
C ALA A 2 21.90 6.73 10.16
N VAL A 3 20.77 7.26 10.64
CA VAL A 3 20.26 8.59 10.23
C VAL A 3 21.24 9.70 10.60
N ALA A 4 21.83 9.68 11.81
CA ALA A 4 22.80 10.69 12.23
C ALA A 4 24.12 10.60 11.43
N ALA A 5 24.57 9.38 11.13
CA ALA A 5 25.78 9.13 10.35
C ALA A 5 25.66 9.58 8.89
N ALA A 6 24.44 9.76 8.38
CA ALA A 6 24.20 10.31 7.04
C ALA A 6 24.33 11.84 6.96
N GLU A 7 24.51 12.52 8.10
CA GLU A 7 24.60 13.99 8.21
C GLU A 7 23.52 14.72 7.39
N PRO A 8 22.22 14.39 7.56
CA PRO A 8 21.16 14.96 6.74
C PRO A 8 20.97 16.45 7.02
N ASP A 9 20.62 17.21 5.99
CA ASP A 9 20.16 18.59 6.10
C ASP A 9 18.62 18.69 6.25
N LEU A 10 17.91 17.61 5.92
CA LEU A 10 16.47 17.44 6.09
C LEU A 10 16.15 15.95 6.32
N ILE A 11 15.26 15.66 7.26
CA ILE A 11 14.67 14.33 7.48
C ILE A 11 13.20 14.37 7.05
N ILE A 12 12.81 13.44 6.19
CA ILE A 12 11.40 13.23 5.83
C ILE A 12 10.98 11.88 6.40
N GLY A 13 9.97 11.92 7.28
CA GLY A 13 9.40 10.74 7.93
C GLY A 13 7.88 10.71 7.81
N GLY A 14 7.25 9.77 8.49
CA GLY A 14 5.79 9.66 8.52
C GLY A 14 5.23 8.71 7.46
N GLY A 15 4.12 9.10 6.85
CA GLY A 15 3.38 8.33 5.86
C GLY A 15 2.39 7.35 6.50
N GLN A 16 1.82 6.46 5.69
CA GLN A 16 0.89 5.45 6.18
C GLN A 16 1.66 4.26 6.81
N GLY A 17 1.10 3.65 7.87
CA GLY A 17 1.65 2.43 8.48
C GLY A 17 2.74 2.65 9.53
N ILE A 18 3.64 1.65 9.65
CA ILE A 18 4.64 1.57 10.72
C ILE A 18 5.66 2.70 10.69
N THR A 19 5.92 3.27 9.51
CA THR A 19 6.85 4.39 9.34
C THR A 19 6.36 5.65 10.06
N SER A 20 5.04 5.87 10.14
CA SER A 20 4.48 6.95 10.96
C SER A 20 4.75 6.73 12.43
N VAL A 21 4.49 5.52 12.92
CA VAL A 21 4.68 5.18 14.34
C VAL A 21 6.15 5.38 14.72
N GLN A 22 7.07 4.85 13.92
CA GLN A 22 8.51 4.98 14.16
C GLN A 22 8.97 6.44 14.11
N SER A 23 8.46 7.23 13.15
CA SER A 23 8.83 8.64 13.03
C SER A 23 8.26 9.49 14.16
N GLU A 24 7.05 9.19 14.63
CA GLU A 24 6.41 9.82 15.79
C GLU A 24 7.18 9.48 17.09
N GLU A 25 7.52 8.21 17.32
CA GLU A 25 8.27 7.75 18.49
C GLU A 25 9.69 8.33 18.57
N LEU A 26 10.34 8.48 17.41
CA LEU A 26 11.72 8.97 17.32
C LEU A 26 11.80 10.48 17.07
N TYR A 27 10.68 11.21 17.11
CA TYR A 27 10.61 12.61 16.68
C TYR A 27 11.66 13.50 17.36
N ASP A 28 11.79 13.43 18.69
CA ASP A 28 12.75 14.24 19.45
C ASP A 28 14.21 13.89 19.09
N GLN A 29 14.50 12.60 18.87
CA GLN A 29 15.82 12.14 18.48
C GLN A 29 16.17 12.56 17.05
N LEU A 30 15.21 12.51 16.12
CA LEU A 30 15.39 12.91 14.74
C LEU A 30 15.52 14.44 14.62
N THR A 31 14.75 15.20 15.39
CA THR A 31 14.82 16.67 15.45
C THR A 31 16.18 17.16 15.95
N ALA A 32 16.83 16.40 16.85
CA ALA A 32 18.18 16.71 17.31
C ALA A 32 19.27 16.52 16.23
N ILE A 33 18.97 15.80 15.14
CA ILE A 33 19.89 15.55 14.03
C ILE A 33 19.74 16.63 12.96
N ALA A 34 18.52 16.87 12.49
CA ALA A 34 18.22 17.82 11.41
C ALA A 34 16.74 18.26 11.47
N PRO A 35 16.34 19.33 10.74
CA PRO A 35 14.92 19.63 10.53
C PRO A 35 14.16 18.41 10.02
N ILE A 36 12.98 18.17 10.59
CA ILE A 36 12.12 17.03 10.20
C ILE A 36 10.77 17.51 9.67
N VAL A 37 10.33 16.89 8.58
CA VAL A 37 8.96 17.01 8.06
C VAL A 37 8.29 15.64 8.12
N LEU A 38 7.13 15.59 8.76
CA LEU A 38 6.31 14.37 8.83
C LEU A 38 5.19 14.42 7.79
N VAL A 39 5.18 13.45 6.89
CA VAL A 39 4.02 13.18 6.03
C VAL A 39 2.90 12.63 6.92
N PRO A 40 1.67 13.22 6.93
CA PRO A 40 0.61 12.76 7.82
C PRO A 40 0.12 11.35 7.48
N LYS A 41 -0.10 10.51 8.50
CA LYS A 41 -0.64 9.15 8.33
C LYS A 41 -2.03 9.07 7.72
N THR A 42 -2.77 10.17 7.71
CA THR A 42 -4.09 10.28 7.09
C THR A 42 -4.03 10.49 5.58
N VAL A 43 -2.86 10.86 5.03
CA VAL A 43 -2.66 11.07 3.59
C VAL A 43 -2.25 9.74 2.97
N ALA A 44 -3.23 8.94 2.56
CA ALA A 44 -2.98 7.63 1.95
C ALA A 44 -2.60 7.70 0.46
N ALA A 45 -3.08 8.73 -0.25
CA ALA A 45 -2.85 8.89 -1.69
C ALA A 45 -1.40 9.30 -1.96
N TRP A 46 -0.69 8.52 -2.78
CA TRP A 46 0.75 8.67 -3.01
C TRP A 46 1.11 9.99 -3.71
N ASP A 47 0.24 10.49 -4.58
CA ASP A 47 0.38 11.76 -5.30
C ASP A 47 0.30 12.95 -4.32
N LYS A 48 -0.56 12.86 -3.31
CA LYS A 48 -0.62 13.83 -2.20
C LYS A 48 0.58 13.74 -1.27
N GLN A 49 1.11 12.55 -1.02
CA GLN A 49 2.38 12.41 -0.32
C GLN A 49 3.53 13.03 -1.14
N LEU A 50 3.54 12.85 -2.46
CA LEU A 50 4.53 13.46 -3.36
C LEU A 50 4.48 14.99 -3.27
N GLU A 51 3.30 15.60 -3.26
CA GLU A 51 3.15 17.05 -3.09
C GLU A 51 3.82 17.54 -1.79
N ILE A 52 3.58 16.85 -0.66
CA ILE A 52 4.16 17.20 0.65
C ILE A 52 5.68 17.02 0.65
N VAL A 53 6.17 15.90 0.10
CA VAL A 53 7.61 15.61 0.01
C VAL A 53 8.32 16.62 -0.88
N ALA A 54 7.71 16.99 -2.02
CA ALA A 54 8.26 17.96 -2.94
C ALA A 54 8.32 19.36 -2.31
N ASP A 55 7.28 19.75 -1.57
CA ASP A 55 7.27 21.03 -0.84
C ASP A 55 8.38 21.08 0.22
N ALA A 56 8.49 20.02 1.03
CA ALA A 56 9.55 19.89 2.02
C ALA A 56 10.95 19.97 1.40
N ALA A 57 11.12 19.40 0.20
CA ALA A 57 12.37 19.41 -0.54
C ALA A 57 12.61 20.70 -1.37
N GLY A 58 11.68 21.66 -1.36
CA GLY A 58 11.76 22.88 -2.18
C GLY A 58 11.71 22.62 -3.69
N ARG A 59 10.96 21.58 -4.10
CA ARG A 59 10.88 21.04 -5.48
C ARG A 59 9.45 20.90 -5.99
N SER A 60 8.51 21.67 -5.46
CA SER A 60 7.10 21.66 -5.88
C SER A 60 6.91 21.93 -7.37
N ASP A 61 7.86 22.64 -8.00
CA ASP A 61 7.90 22.90 -9.45
C ASP A 61 8.11 21.64 -10.29
N GLN A 62 8.65 20.56 -9.72
CA GLN A 62 8.90 19.30 -10.41
C GLN A 62 7.68 18.38 -10.43
N VAL A 63 6.72 18.57 -9.51
CA VAL A 63 5.53 17.71 -9.35
C VAL A 63 4.72 17.60 -10.65
N PRO A 64 4.40 18.69 -11.38
CA PRO A 64 3.61 18.59 -12.61
C PRO A 64 4.25 17.70 -13.68
N ALA A 65 5.58 17.77 -13.84
CA ALA A 65 6.29 16.95 -14.82
C ALA A 65 6.30 15.47 -14.42
N LEU A 66 6.47 15.17 -13.12
CA LEU A 66 6.41 13.81 -12.58
C LEU A 66 5.01 13.21 -12.76
N MET A 67 3.95 13.98 -12.47
CA MET A 67 2.57 13.53 -12.65
C MET A 67 2.24 13.29 -14.13
N SER A 68 2.70 14.17 -15.04
CA SER A 68 2.54 13.95 -16.48
C SER A 68 3.23 12.65 -16.94
N ALA A 69 4.45 12.38 -16.45
CA ALA A 69 5.17 11.15 -16.79
C ALA A 69 4.46 9.90 -16.25
N TYR A 70 3.87 9.99 -15.06
CA TYR A 70 3.03 8.93 -14.49
C TYR A 70 1.80 8.67 -15.35
N GLU A 71 1.03 9.70 -15.71
CA GLU A 71 -0.16 9.56 -16.55
C GLU A 71 0.15 8.97 -17.93
N ASP A 72 1.26 9.38 -18.54
CA ASP A 72 1.72 8.81 -19.80
C ASP A 72 2.08 7.33 -19.65
N LYS A 73 2.69 6.95 -18.51
CA LYS A 73 2.97 5.55 -18.22
C LYS A 73 1.71 4.73 -18.04
N VAL A 74 0.71 5.26 -17.34
CA VAL A 74 -0.60 4.62 -17.16
C VAL A 74 -1.25 4.37 -18.53
N LYS A 75 -1.28 5.38 -19.42
CA LYS A 75 -1.81 5.24 -20.79
C LYS A 75 -1.04 4.20 -21.59
N GLU A 76 0.29 4.23 -21.53
CA GLU A 76 1.16 3.27 -22.22
C GLU A 76 0.85 1.83 -21.77
N VAL A 77 0.81 1.58 -20.46
CA VAL A 77 0.55 0.25 -19.89
C VAL A 77 -0.87 -0.21 -20.24
N LYS A 78 -1.87 0.67 -20.10
CA LYS A 78 -3.26 0.35 -20.43
C LYS A 78 -3.44 -0.07 -21.89
N GLY A 79 -2.66 0.51 -22.82
CA GLY A 79 -2.65 0.11 -24.23
C GLY A 79 -1.92 -1.21 -24.52
N LYS A 80 -1.16 -1.75 -23.57
CA LYS A 80 -0.32 -2.96 -23.73
C LYS A 80 -0.82 -4.19 -22.99
N ILE A 81 -1.72 -4.02 -22.03
CA ILE A 81 -2.23 -5.14 -21.23
C ILE A 81 -3.64 -5.52 -21.64
N LYS A 82 -4.00 -6.78 -21.39
CA LYS A 82 -5.39 -7.21 -21.31
C LYS A 82 -5.74 -7.41 -19.85
N VAL A 83 -6.63 -6.57 -19.33
CA VAL A 83 -7.16 -6.73 -17.97
C VAL A 83 -7.98 -8.03 -17.93
N PRO A 84 -7.78 -8.91 -16.94
CA PRO A 84 -8.59 -10.11 -16.80
C PRO A 84 -10.05 -9.76 -16.53
N GLU A 85 -10.96 -10.65 -16.95
CA GLU A 85 -12.39 -10.49 -16.66
C GLU A 85 -12.67 -10.82 -15.19
N GLY A 86 -13.62 -10.10 -14.59
CA GLY A 86 -14.04 -10.30 -13.21
C GLY A 86 -13.41 -9.33 -12.22
N ASN A 87 -13.79 -9.50 -10.96
CA ASN A 87 -13.22 -8.74 -9.85
C ASN A 87 -11.86 -9.31 -9.44
N VAL A 88 -11.12 -8.53 -8.66
CA VAL A 88 -9.77 -8.83 -8.22
C VAL A 88 -9.69 -8.68 -6.71
N VAL A 89 -9.20 -9.72 -6.04
CA VAL A 89 -8.86 -9.67 -4.62
C VAL A 89 -7.35 -9.45 -4.43
N TYR A 90 -6.99 -8.79 -3.34
CA TYR A 90 -5.62 -8.42 -3.01
C TYR A 90 -5.25 -8.97 -1.63
N PHE A 91 -4.22 -9.79 -1.58
CA PHE A 91 -3.75 -10.46 -0.38
C PHE A 91 -2.42 -9.91 0.09
N LEU A 92 -2.26 -9.73 1.40
CA LEU A 92 -0.94 -9.63 2.00
C LEU A 92 -0.52 -11.00 2.56
N SER A 93 0.67 -11.43 2.16
CA SER A 93 1.33 -12.60 2.75
C SER A 93 2.34 -12.12 3.80
N VAL A 94 2.05 -12.43 5.06
CA VAL A 94 2.81 -12.00 6.24
C VAL A 94 3.26 -13.21 7.06
N SER A 95 4.27 -13.01 7.91
CA SER A 95 4.90 -14.07 8.71
C SER A 95 3.96 -14.79 9.70
N SER A 96 2.83 -14.19 10.07
CA SER A 96 1.82 -14.83 10.92
C SER A 96 1.02 -15.93 10.21
N ASN A 97 1.14 -16.07 8.88
CA ASN A 97 0.38 -16.97 8.02
C ASN A 97 -1.15 -16.80 8.06
N LYS A 98 -1.65 -15.76 8.73
CA LYS A 98 -3.06 -15.40 8.71
C LYS A 98 -3.40 -14.68 7.40
N PRO A 99 -4.63 -14.81 6.89
CA PRO A 99 -5.02 -14.10 5.68
C PRO A 99 -5.30 -12.64 5.99
N TYR A 100 -4.63 -11.76 5.24
CA TYR A 100 -4.89 -10.32 5.23
C TYR A 100 -5.33 -9.90 3.85
N LEU A 101 -6.41 -9.12 3.80
CA LEU A 101 -6.93 -8.55 2.57
C LEU A 101 -6.69 -7.04 2.52
N VAL A 102 -6.53 -6.52 1.30
CA VAL A 102 -6.35 -5.10 1.03
C VAL A 102 -7.66 -4.53 0.48
N PRO A 103 -8.23 -3.46 1.09
CA PRO A 103 -9.46 -2.81 0.63
C PRO A 103 -9.33 -2.21 -0.78
N PRO A 104 -10.44 -2.08 -1.52
CA PRO A 104 -10.44 -1.44 -2.85
C PRO A 104 -10.00 0.04 -2.82
N THR A 105 -10.05 0.69 -1.66
CA THR A 105 -9.63 2.10 -1.47
C THR A 105 -8.15 2.26 -1.16
N ALA A 106 -7.40 1.17 -0.95
CA ALA A 106 -5.96 1.22 -0.72
C ALA A 106 -5.19 1.65 -1.99
N ALA A 107 -3.94 2.07 -1.82
CA ALA A 107 -3.14 2.67 -2.89
C ALA A 107 -2.94 1.73 -4.10
N LEU A 108 -2.64 0.45 -3.87
CA LEU A 108 -2.41 -0.52 -4.95
C LEU A 108 -3.69 -0.80 -5.75
N PRO A 109 -4.84 -1.17 -5.13
CA PRO A 109 -6.10 -1.32 -5.85
C PRO A 109 -6.56 -0.05 -6.59
N ALA A 110 -6.39 1.13 -5.97
CA ALA A 110 -6.72 2.40 -6.60
C ALA A 110 -5.86 2.66 -7.86
N MET A 111 -4.55 2.42 -7.80
CA MET A 111 -3.65 2.53 -8.95
C MET A 111 -4.03 1.54 -10.07
N LEU A 112 -4.35 0.29 -9.73
CA LEU A 112 -4.75 -0.72 -10.72
C LEU A 112 -6.12 -0.41 -11.33
N ALA A 113 -7.01 0.29 -10.63
CA ALA A 113 -8.27 0.76 -11.20
C ALA A 113 -8.06 1.73 -12.37
N GLU A 114 -6.98 2.54 -12.36
CA GLU A 114 -6.63 3.43 -13.49
C GLU A 114 -6.31 2.63 -14.77
N LEU A 115 -5.71 1.44 -14.60
CA LEU A 115 -5.45 0.48 -15.68
C LEU A 115 -6.70 -0.30 -16.11
N GLY A 116 -7.78 -0.24 -15.33
CA GLY A 116 -9.07 -0.87 -15.64
C GLY A 116 -9.38 -2.14 -14.84
N PHE A 117 -8.53 -2.54 -13.89
CA PHE A 117 -8.84 -3.63 -12.97
C PHE A 117 -10.02 -3.24 -12.07
N LYS A 118 -10.84 -4.21 -11.70
CA LYS A 118 -11.98 -4.01 -10.79
C LYS A 118 -11.67 -4.68 -9.46
N ALA A 119 -11.35 -3.89 -8.45
CA ALA A 119 -11.16 -4.42 -7.11
C ALA A 119 -12.47 -4.97 -6.56
N ASP A 120 -12.39 -6.12 -5.92
CA ASP A 120 -13.52 -6.73 -5.23
C ASP A 120 -13.85 -5.98 -3.93
N ASP A 121 -15.13 -5.89 -3.57
CA ASP A 121 -15.57 -5.20 -2.34
C ASP A 121 -15.47 -6.12 -1.12
N VAL A 122 -14.23 -6.51 -0.81
CA VAL A 122 -13.90 -7.39 0.32
C VAL A 122 -14.27 -6.79 1.67
N MET A 123 -14.34 -5.45 1.77
CA MET A 123 -14.75 -4.75 2.98
C MET A 123 -16.21 -5.01 3.31
N ALA A 124 -17.10 -4.82 2.33
CA ALA A 124 -18.52 -5.09 2.52
C ALA A 124 -18.78 -6.57 2.84
N LYS A 125 -18.10 -7.48 2.13
CA LYS A 125 -18.21 -8.94 2.37
C LYS A 125 -17.73 -9.36 3.76
N ALA A 126 -16.71 -8.70 4.29
CA ALA A 126 -16.18 -8.95 5.64
C ALA A 126 -16.94 -8.20 6.75
N GLY A 127 -18.01 -7.46 6.44
CA GLY A 127 -18.77 -6.70 7.42
C GLY A 127 -18.09 -5.41 7.90
N ASN A 128 -17.30 -4.77 7.03
CA ASN A 128 -16.57 -3.52 7.27
C ASN A 128 -15.68 -3.57 8.53
N PRO A 129 -14.71 -4.50 8.60
CA PRO A 129 -13.80 -4.58 9.73
C PRO A 129 -12.92 -3.35 9.83
N GLN A 130 -12.36 -3.11 11.02
CA GLN A 130 -11.35 -2.08 11.19
C GLN A 130 -10.07 -2.48 10.46
N LEU A 131 -9.44 -1.51 9.79
CA LEU A 131 -8.10 -1.70 9.22
C LEU A 131 -7.04 -1.81 10.31
N PHE A 132 -5.97 -2.53 10.02
CA PHE A 132 -4.87 -2.75 10.94
C PHE A 132 -4.06 -1.47 11.15
N GLY A 133 -4.25 -0.82 12.30
CA GLY A 133 -3.54 0.41 12.66
C GLY A 133 -3.85 1.55 11.68
N SER A 134 -2.81 2.23 11.21
CA SER A 134 -2.89 3.20 10.11
C SER A 134 -2.76 2.55 8.73
N GLY A 135 -2.56 1.23 8.65
CA GLY A 135 -2.32 0.51 7.41
C GLY A 135 -3.55 0.39 6.51
N ASP A 136 -3.37 -0.35 5.43
CA ASP A 136 -4.32 -0.52 4.33
C ASP A 136 -4.76 -1.98 4.19
N SER A 137 -4.85 -2.72 5.29
CA SER A 137 -5.27 -4.12 5.29
C SER A 137 -6.05 -4.49 6.54
N PHE A 138 -6.78 -5.60 6.47
CA PHE A 138 -7.50 -6.17 7.60
C PHE A 138 -7.30 -7.69 7.64
N GLU A 139 -7.31 -8.25 8.84
CA GLU A 139 -7.26 -9.70 9.05
C GLU A 139 -8.65 -10.30 8.77
N VAL A 140 -8.67 -11.44 8.07
CA VAL A 140 -9.87 -12.25 7.87
C VAL A 140 -9.67 -13.58 8.60
N SER A 141 -10.73 -14.15 9.16
CA SER A 141 -10.62 -15.51 9.71
C SER A 141 -10.49 -16.53 8.58
N PRO A 142 -9.70 -17.61 8.73
CA PRO A 142 -9.59 -18.64 7.70
C PRO A 142 -10.94 -19.20 7.22
N GLU A 143 -11.93 -19.29 8.11
CA GLU A 143 -13.27 -19.81 7.84
C GLU A 143 -14.13 -18.87 6.98
N LEU A 144 -13.87 -17.56 7.06
CA LEU A 144 -14.55 -16.55 6.25
C LEU A 144 -13.85 -16.29 4.92
N LEU A 145 -12.62 -16.79 4.75
CA LEU A 145 -11.77 -16.38 3.64
C LEU A 145 -12.41 -16.64 2.27
N SER A 146 -12.96 -17.85 2.04
CA SER A 146 -13.59 -18.19 0.77
C SER A 146 -14.89 -17.45 0.48
N GLN A 147 -15.53 -16.89 1.51
CA GLN A 147 -16.75 -16.09 1.37
C GLN A 147 -16.41 -14.62 1.06
N VAL A 148 -15.27 -14.14 1.57
CA VAL A 148 -14.84 -12.75 1.39
C VAL A 148 -13.99 -12.57 0.14
N ALA A 149 -13.13 -13.54 -0.18
CA ALA A 149 -12.17 -13.50 -1.28
C ALA A 149 -12.56 -14.48 -2.41
N ASP A 150 -13.79 -14.36 -2.92
CA ASP A 150 -14.37 -15.21 -3.98
C ASP A 150 -14.12 -14.68 -5.40
N ALA A 151 -13.26 -13.67 -5.54
CA ALA A 151 -12.95 -13.06 -6.82
C ALA A 151 -12.08 -14.00 -7.69
N PRO A 152 -12.32 -14.08 -9.01
CA PRO A 152 -11.62 -15.03 -9.89
C PRO A 152 -10.13 -14.71 -10.13
N VAL A 153 -9.67 -13.54 -9.69
CA VAL A 153 -8.30 -13.08 -9.85
C VAL A 153 -7.78 -12.60 -8.51
N ALA A 154 -6.57 -13.03 -8.15
CA ALA A 154 -5.89 -12.60 -6.94
C ALA A 154 -4.52 -12.00 -7.25
N PHE A 155 -4.19 -10.87 -6.60
CA PHE A 155 -2.81 -10.43 -6.42
C PHE A 155 -2.35 -10.80 -5.02
N VAL A 156 -1.17 -11.41 -4.91
CA VAL A 156 -0.54 -11.75 -3.63
C VAL A 156 0.70 -10.88 -3.45
N ILE A 157 0.72 -10.09 -2.38
CA ILE A 157 1.81 -9.19 -2.02
C ILE A 157 2.59 -9.84 -0.86
N PRO A 158 3.76 -10.43 -1.11
CA PRO A 158 4.61 -10.96 -0.04
C PRO A 158 5.30 -9.81 0.69
N VAL A 159 4.85 -9.52 1.91
CA VAL A 159 5.45 -8.50 2.77
C VAL A 159 6.54 -9.13 3.65
N SER A 160 6.19 -10.17 4.39
CA SER A 160 7.09 -10.94 5.25
C SER A 160 6.76 -12.43 5.28
N GLY A 161 5.75 -12.83 4.51
CA GLY A 161 5.28 -14.20 4.43
C GLY A 161 5.77 -14.93 3.18
N ARG A 162 5.10 -16.03 2.89
CA ARG A 162 5.41 -16.95 1.80
C ARG A 162 5.15 -16.31 0.42
N PRO A 163 5.97 -16.62 -0.59
CA PRO A 163 5.69 -16.20 -1.97
C PRO A 163 4.45 -16.92 -2.54
N MET A 164 3.88 -16.37 -3.61
CA MET A 164 2.64 -16.89 -4.22
C MET A 164 2.73 -18.40 -4.55
N ALA A 165 3.86 -18.87 -5.10
CA ALA A 165 4.00 -20.28 -5.50
C ALA A 165 3.84 -21.25 -4.32
N GLU A 166 4.28 -20.87 -3.12
CA GLU A 166 4.09 -21.67 -1.91
C GLU A 166 2.67 -21.49 -1.37
N LEU A 167 2.16 -20.26 -1.36
CA LEU A 167 0.79 -19.96 -0.92
C LEU A 167 -0.26 -20.74 -1.74
N ALA A 168 -0.04 -20.90 -3.04
CA ALA A 168 -0.92 -21.66 -3.94
C ALA A 168 -1.02 -23.16 -3.60
N THR A 169 -0.07 -23.70 -2.82
CA THR A 169 -0.10 -25.10 -2.35
C THR A 169 -0.80 -25.26 -1.01
N ASP A 170 -1.10 -24.15 -0.32
CA ASP A 170 -1.75 -24.16 0.98
C ASP A 170 -3.25 -24.52 0.84
N PRO A 171 -3.78 -25.50 1.61
CA PRO A 171 -5.19 -25.88 1.57
C PRO A 171 -6.15 -24.70 1.77
N LEU A 172 -5.76 -23.68 2.54
CA LEU A 172 -6.59 -22.51 2.79
C LEU A 172 -6.81 -21.66 1.52
N TYR A 173 -5.81 -21.60 0.64
CA TYR A 173 -5.80 -20.73 -0.54
C TYR A 173 -6.03 -21.49 -1.86
N SER A 174 -5.67 -22.77 -1.92
CA SER A 174 -5.88 -23.63 -3.11
C SER A 174 -7.36 -23.92 -3.41
N GLN A 175 -8.25 -23.61 -2.48
CA GLN A 175 -9.70 -23.69 -2.65
C GLN A 175 -10.35 -22.40 -3.19
N LEU A 176 -9.57 -21.33 -3.35
CA LEU A 176 -10.01 -20.02 -3.87
C LEU A 176 -9.94 -19.99 -5.40
#